data_AF-A0A3R7TK78-F1
#
_entry.id   AF-A0A3R7TK78-F1
#
_cell.length_a   1.000
_cell.length_b   1.000
_cell.length_c   1.000
_cell.angle_alpha   90.00
_cell.angle_beta   90.00
_cell.angle_gamma   90.00
#
_symmetry.space_group_name_H-M   'P 1'
#
loop_
_entity.id
_entity.type
_entity.pdbx_description
1 polymer ?
#
loop_
_entity_poly.entity_id
_entity_poly.type
_entity_poly.pdbx_seq_one_letter_code
_entity_poly.pdbx_strand_id
1 'polypeptide(L)'
;MILITAMIAFLLVTIFFVVDVSKDQEVKSDASSYIYPFSAKTIVKHNFMTKPETVWKAITNLSEYNFWFPGILRLLPAIQNSSRYVQKYSFDKFHFAPGSEILVRPISILPTLKGKILSIDNNKSFKMEMQMSPLHKEMVFFDLKNTPDGTAVTCQRSSSGLFSWLSVIGFESKKSKILSNLANLLPIEIIESAKEKSKKDVASQQSSGTVSVAGVPNFADKKDMVAYIVNKVLDGDASLLSSLNDKVISGKSKAFLIKINKGSMDRPAMPDVGSATAAPAVASANASGEPTFASKDDHIAFLVNKVLDGDTAILDATPDKIIKAKAKSMIMKINKGSMDRPAMPESGTTVASATAPAESSKSESDEELITRLIADGVEGK
;
A
#
# COMPACT_ATOMS: atom_id res chain seq x y z
N MET A 1 -44.36 -37.80 -7.05
CA MET A 1 -43.38 -36.86 -7.65
C MET A 1 -43.64 -35.41 -7.24
N ILE A 2 -44.86 -34.88 -7.36
CA ILE A 2 -45.19 -33.47 -7.01
C ILE A 2 -44.82 -33.10 -5.55
N LEU A 3 -45.06 -33.98 -4.58
CA LEU A 3 -44.72 -33.76 -3.17
C LEU A 3 -43.20 -33.60 -2.94
N ILE A 4 -42.38 -34.38 -3.66
CA ILE A 4 -40.93 -34.36 -3.55
C ILE A 4 -40.40 -33.05 -4.17
N THR A 5 -40.94 -32.64 -5.32
CA THR A 5 -40.57 -31.36 -5.95
C THR A 5 -40.95 -30.16 -5.08
N ALA A 6 -42.11 -30.18 -4.43
CA ALA A 6 -42.54 -29.13 -3.52
C ALA A 6 -41.65 -29.04 -2.27
N MET A 7 -41.25 -30.19 -1.70
CA MET A 7 -40.32 -30.23 -0.56
C MET A 7 -38.93 -29.69 -0.93
N ILE A 8 -38.41 -30.03 -2.12
CA ILE A 8 -37.12 -29.51 -2.61
C ILE A 8 -37.21 -27.99 -2.83
N ALA A 9 -38.30 -27.49 -3.42
CA ALA A 9 -38.49 -26.06 -3.62
C ALA A 9 -38.55 -25.30 -2.29
N PHE A 10 -39.28 -25.83 -1.30
CA PHE A 10 -39.35 -25.25 0.04
C PHE A 10 -37.98 -25.26 0.75
N LEU A 11 -37.22 -26.34 0.62
CA LEU A 11 -35.89 -26.46 1.20
C LEU A 11 -34.89 -25.48 0.54
N LEU A 12 -34.97 -25.31 -0.78
CA LEU A 12 -34.17 -24.30 -1.48
C LEU A 12 -34.54 -22.89 -1.02
N VAL A 13 -35.83 -22.55 -0.95
CA VAL A 13 -36.30 -21.24 -0.50
C VAL A 13 -35.85 -20.94 0.92
N THR A 14 -35.95 -21.91 1.83
CA THR A 14 -35.50 -21.73 3.23
C THR A 14 -34.00 -21.59 3.34
N ILE A 15 -33.20 -22.36 2.60
CA ILE A 15 -31.74 -22.17 2.55
C ILE A 15 -31.39 -20.80 1.98
N PHE A 16 -32.02 -20.39 0.87
CA PHE A 16 -31.82 -19.06 0.30
C PHE A 16 -32.18 -17.96 1.30
N PHE A 17 -33.27 -18.11 2.03
CA PHE A 17 -33.71 -17.17 3.06
C PHE A 17 -32.73 -17.09 4.24
N VAL A 18 -32.26 -18.22 4.76
CA VAL A 18 -31.26 -18.24 5.85
C VAL A 18 -29.92 -17.65 5.41
N VAL A 19 -29.50 -17.93 4.18
CA VAL A 19 -28.30 -17.35 3.57
C VAL A 19 -28.45 -15.85 3.27
N ASP A 20 -29.66 -15.34 3.13
CA ASP A 20 -29.95 -13.91 3.03
C ASP A 20 -29.86 -13.25 4.41
N VAL A 21 -30.66 -13.73 5.37
CA VAL A 21 -30.80 -13.15 6.72
C VAL A 21 -29.50 -13.21 7.54
N SER A 22 -28.66 -14.23 7.35
CA SER A 22 -27.39 -14.35 8.09
C SER A 22 -26.32 -13.31 7.70
N LYS A 23 -26.55 -12.49 6.67
CA LYS A 23 -25.55 -11.53 6.17
C LYS A 23 -25.71 -10.09 6.68
N ASP A 24 -26.73 -9.81 7.48
CA ASP A 24 -27.11 -8.43 7.86
C ASP A 24 -26.31 -7.77 8.98
N GLN A 25 -25.23 -8.36 9.49
CA GLN A 25 -24.58 -7.84 10.71
C GLN A 25 -23.42 -6.84 10.55
N GLU A 26 -23.07 -6.36 9.35
CA GLU A 26 -21.99 -5.36 9.21
C GLU A 26 -22.21 -4.33 8.10
N VAL A 27 -23.36 -3.65 8.07
CA VAL A 27 -23.57 -2.54 7.11
C VAL A 27 -23.27 -1.21 7.81
N LYS A 28 -22.05 -0.69 7.66
CA LYS A 28 -21.67 0.69 8.04
C LYS A 28 -22.33 1.78 7.15
N SER A 29 -23.12 1.37 6.16
CA SER A 29 -23.75 2.24 5.16
C SER A 29 -25.25 1.96 5.16
N ASP A 30 -26.08 2.99 5.13
CA ASP A 30 -27.53 2.83 5.03
C ASP A 30 -27.87 2.41 3.59
N ALA A 31 -28.42 1.21 3.41
CA ALA A 31 -28.71 0.63 2.10
C ALA A 31 -30.18 0.25 2.01
N SER A 32 -30.84 0.68 0.93
CA SER A 32 -32.24 0.36 0.65
C SER A 32 -32.41 -0.08 -0.81
N SER A 33 -33.32 -1.03 -1.04
CA SER A 33 -33.67 -1.50 -2.37
C SER A 33 -35.17 -1.49 -2.59
N TYR A 34 -35.58 -1.09 -3.78
CA TYR A 34 -36.94 -0.96 -4.23
C TYR A 34 -37.08 -1.69 -5.57
N ILE A 35 -38.13 -2.49 -5.70
CA ILE A 35 -38.44 -3.23 -6.92
C ILE A 35 -39.82 -2.78 -7.38
N TYR A 36 -39.90 -2.43 -8.66
CA TYR A 36 -41.12 -2.11 -9.38
C TYR A 36 -41.22 -3.02 -10.61
N PRO A 37 -42.40 -3.16 -11.23
CA PRO A 37 -42.50 -3.84 -12.52
C PRO A 37 -41.52 -3.21 -13.52
N PHE A 38 -40.61 -4.02 -14.06
CA PHE A 38 -39.61 -3.63 -15.07
C PHE A 38 -38.62 -2.52 -14.66
N SER A 39 -38.54 -2.21 -13.36
CA SER A 39 -37.63 -1.21 -12.83
C SER A 39 -37.17 -1.59 -11.43
N ALA A 40 -35.88 -1.44 -11.15
CA ALA A 40 -35.36 -1.63 -9.81
C ALA A 40 -34.46 -0.47 -9.43
N LYS A 41 -34.48 -0.10 -8.15
CA LYS A 41 -33.74 1.03 -7.62
C LYS A 41 -33.08 0.63 -6.30
N THR A 42 -31.78 0.82 -6.20
CA THR A 42 -31.03 0.60 -4.97
C THR A 42 -30.35 1.90 -4.57
N ILE A 43 -30.42 2.28 -3.30
CA ILE A 43 -29.78 3.47 -2.75
C ILE A 43 -28.84 3.01 -1.64
N VAL A 44 -27.60 3.47 -1.69
CA VAL A 44 -26.61 3.31 -0.61
C VAL A 44 -26.16 4.70 -0.18
N LYS A 45 -26.22 4.98 1.11
CA LYS A 45 -25.75 6.23 1.72
C LYS A 45 -24.61 5.93 2.66
N HIS A 46 -23.57 6.75 2.60
CA HIS A 46 -22.44 6.65 3.51
C HIS A 46 -21.84 8.01 3.79
N ASN A 47 -21.47 8.24 5.05
CA ASN A 47 -20.80 9.45 5.49
C ASN A 47 -19.31 9.17 5.61
N PHE A 48 -18.52 9.85 4.79
CA PHE A 48 -17.07 9.81 4.80
C PHE A 48 -16.53 10.92 5.69
N MET A 49 -15.49 10.63 6.47
CA MET A 49 -14.80 11.63 7.30
C MET A 49 -13.74 12.43 6.53
N THR A 50 -13.82 12.46 5.19
CA THR A 50 -12.84 13.06 4.30
C THR A 50 -13.44 14.19 3.47
N LYS A 51 -12.56 15.02 2.89
CA LYS A 51 -12.97 16.15 2.04
C LYS A 51 -13.67 15.67 0.76
N PRO A 52 -14.63 16.45 0.24
CA PRO A 52 -15.40 16.06 -0.95
C PRO A 52 -14.52 15.92 -2.18
N GLU A 53 -13.41 16.66 -2.28
CA GLU A 53 -12.45 16.57 -3.38
C GLU A 53 -11.73 15.22 -3.43
N THR A 54 -11.30 14.69 -2.28
CA THR A 54 -10.65 13.39 -2.19
C THR A 54 -11.61 12.26 -2.56
N VAL A 55 -12.85 12.34 -2.06
CA VAL A 55 -13.92 11.40 -2.41
C VAL A 55 -14.26 11.48 -3.91
N TRP A 56 -14.37 12.70 -4.45
CA TRP A 56 -14.65 12.93 -5.86
C TRP A 56 -13.55 12.36 -6.76
N LYS A 57 -12.28 12.54 -6.39
CA LYS A 57 -11.15 11.96 -7.12
C LYS A 57 -11.22 10.44 -7.17
N ALA A 58 -11.60 9.78 -6.07
CA ALA A 58 -11.75 8.34 -6.04
C ALA A 58 -12.96 7.84 -6.86
N ILE A 59 -14.09 8.56 -6.81
CA ILE A 59 -15.28 8.24 -7.62
C ILE A 59 -15.01 8.46 -9.11
N THR A 60 -14.27 9.50 -9.49
CA THR A 60 -13.99 9.79 -10.91
C THR A 60 -12.84 8.97 -11.48
N ASN A 61 -12.06 8.29 -10.64
CA ASN A 61 -11.02 7.37 -11.08
C ASN A 61 -11.61 6.04 -11.59
N LEU A 62 -12.04 6.04 -12.85
CA LEU A 62 -12.65 4.89 -13.52
C LEU A 62 -11.76 3.64 -13.54
N SER A 63 -10.43 3.80 -13.48
CA SER A 63 -9.50 2.68 -13.56
C SER A 63 -9.51 1.77 -12.32
N GLU A 64 -9.86 2.33 -11.16
CA GLU A 64 -9.82 1.67 -9.85
C GLU A 64 -11.16 1.08 -9.41
N TYR A 65 -12.19 1.13 -10.27
CA TYR A 65 -13.52 0.61 -9.96
C TYR A 65 -13.53 -0.88 -9.63
N ASN A 66 -12.55 -1.64 -10.13
CA ASN A 66 -12.37 -3.05 -9.81
C ASN A 66 -12.13 -3.32 -8.31
N PHE A 67 -11.61 -2.33 -7.56
CA PHE A 67 -11.24 -2.52 -6.15
C PHE A 67 -12.41 -2.32 -5.19
N TRP A 68 -13.36 -1.43 -5.52
CA TRP A 68 -14.45 -1.08 -4.61
C TRP A 68 -15.84 -1.29 -5.19
N PHE A 69 -16.01 -1.19 -6.52
CA PHE A 69 -17.32 -1.30 -7.15
C PHE A 69 -17.71 -2.78 -7.36
N PRO A 70 -18.79 -3.25 -6.71
CA PRO A 70 -19.17 -4.66 -6.73
C PRO A 70 -19.69 -5.09 -8.11
N GLY A 71 -19.15 -6.20 -8.61
CA GLY A 71 -19.57 -6.82 -9.86
C GLY A 71 -18.85 -6.31 -11.12
N ILE A 72 -17.97 -5.32 -10.99
CA ILE A 72 -17.11 -4.84 -12.09
C ILE A 72 -15.74 -5.51 -11.96
N LEU A 73 -15.32 -6.22 -13.00
CA LEU A 73 -13.96 -6.74 -13.09
C LEU A 73 -12.99 -5.66 -13.57
N ARG A 74 -13.41 -4.88 -14.58
CA ARG A 74 -12.63 -3.78 -15.12
C ARG A 74 -13.51 -2.79 -15.87
N LEU A 75 -13.20 -1.50 -15.76
CA LEU A 75 -13.66 -0.48 -16.70
C LEU A 75 -12.55 -0.18 -17.71
N LEU A 76 -12.93 -0.04 -18.96
CA LEU A 76 -12.04 0.31 -20.06
C LEU A 76 -12.61 1.53 -20.79
N PRO A 77 -11.77 2.45 -21.28
CA PRO A 77 -12.24 3.50 -22.16
C PRO A 77 -12.49 2.92 -23.56
N ALA A 78 -13.44 3.50 -24.29
CA ALA A 78 -13.77 3.13 -25.66
C ALA A 78 -13.31 4.23 -26.63
N ILE A 79 -12.00 4.38 -26.84
CA ILE A 79 -11.49 5.45 -27.70
C ILE A 79 -11.57 5.01 -29.17
N GLN A 80 -12.62 5.46 -29.86
CA GLN A 80 -12.87 5.08 -31.26
C GLN A 80 -11.78 5.58 -32.23
N ASN A 81 -11.15 6.72 -31.94
CA ASN A 81 -10.27 7.45 -32.87
C ASN A 81 -8.77 7.07 -32.79
N SER A 82 -8.40 5.97 -32.13
CA SER A 82 -6.99 5.56 -32.00
C SER A 82 -6.67 4.33 -32.85
N SER A 83 -5.56 4.39 -33.61
CA SER A 83 -5.10 3.28 -34.46
C SER A 83 -4.37 2.18 -33.67
N ARG A 84 -3.75 2.53 -32.53
CA ARG A 84 -3.01 1.57 -31.69
C ARG A 84 -3.91 0.95 -30.63
N TYR A 85 -3.93 -0.38 -30.56
CA TYR A 85 -4.74 -1.15 -29.61
C TYR A 85 -4.55 -0.70 -28.15
N VAL A 86 -3.30 -0.47 -27.72
CA VAL A 86 -3.00 -0.03 -26.34
C VAL A 86 -3.63 1.32 -26.02
N GLN A 87 -3.66 2.24 -26.99
CA GLN A 87 -4.23 3.58 -26.82
C GLN A 87 -5.75 3.56 -26.81
N LYS A 88 -6.37 2.58 -27.48
CA LYS A 88 -7.83 2.41 -27.52
C LYS A 88 -8.45 2.17 -26.14
N TYR A 89 -7.68 1.53 -25.26
CA TYR A 89 -8.10 1.10 -23.92
C TYR A 89 -7.30 1.75 -22.78
N SER A 90 -6.53 2.81 -23.06
CA SER A 90 -5.84 3.58 -22.02
C SER A 90 -6.65 4.78 -21.56
N PHE A 91 -6.73 4.99 -20.24
CA PHE A 91 -7.36 6.17 -19.66
C PHE A 91 -6.52 7.45 -19.84
N ASP A 92 -5.25 7.35 -20.19
CA ASP A 92 -4.37 8.52 -20.38
C ASP A 92 -4.85 9.44 -21.52
N LYS A 93 -5.45 8.85 -22.56
CA LYS A 93 -6.02 9.56 -23.71
C LYS A 93 -7.54 9.68 -23.63
N PHE A 94 -8.14 9.24 -22.54
CA PHE A 94 -9.58 9.25 -22.40
C PHE A 94 -10.07 10.65 -22.02
N HIS A 95 -10.93 11.22 -22.86
CA HIS A 95 -11.56 12.49 -22.56
C HIS A 95 -12.71 12.28 -21.57
N PHE A 96 -12.54 12.71 -20.33
CA PHE A 96 -13.56 12.57 -19.28
C PHE A 96 -14.63 13.67 -19.42
N ALA A 97 -15.60 13.44 -20.31
CA ALA A 97 -16.72 14.36 -20.54
C ALA A 97 -18.06 13.64 -20.64
N PRO A 98 -19.20 14.34 -20.40
CA PRO A 98 -20.51 13.82 -20.74
C PRO A 98 -20.56 13.36 -22.20
N GLY A 99 -21.15 12.20 -22.45
CA GLY A 99 -21.19 11.59 -23.77
C GLY A 99 -20.11 10.54 -24.02
N SER A 100 -19.04 10.51 -23.21
CA SER A 100 -17.90 9.62 -23.44
C SER A 100 -18.26 8.17 -23.19
N GLU A 101 -17.82 7.30 -24.10
CA GLU A 101 -18.10 5.87 -24.06
C GLU A 101 -17.08 5.12 -23.21
N ILE A 102 -17.59 4.25 -22.34
CA ILE A 102 -16.81 3.34 -21.53
C ILE A 102 -17.26 1.91 -21.81
N LEU A 103 -16.40 0.96 -21.48
CA LEU A 103 -16.60 -0.46 -21.67
C LEU A 103 -16.52 -1.13 -20.30
N VAL A 104 -17.59 -1.81 -19.92
CA VAL A 104 -17.76 -2.44 -18.62
C VAL A 104 -17.52 -3.94 -18.77
N ARG A 105 -16.50 -4.46 -18.10
CA ARG A 105 -16.28 -5.89 -17.98
C ARG A 105 -16.84 -6.38 -16.65
N PRO A 106 -17.97 -7.11 -16.63
CA PRO A 106 -18.50 -7.66 -15.39
C PRO A 106 -17.61 -8.81 -14.86
N ILE A 107 -17.72 -9.11 -13.57
CA ILE A 107 -17.12 -10.32 -12.94
C ILE A 107 -17.97 -11.55 -13.30
N SER A 108 -18.03 -11.86 -14.60
CA SER A 108 -18.82 -12.97 -15.16
C SER A 108 -18.13 -13.50 -16.43
N ILE A 109 -18.63 -14.60 -16.97
CA ILE A 109 -18.24 -15.15 -18.29
C ILE A 109 -18.70 -14.26 -19.46
N LEU A 110 -19.50 -13.23 -19.17
CA LEU A 110 -20.00 -12.29 -20.17
C LEU A 110 -18.87 -11.48 -20.81
N PRO A 111 -19.02 -11.10 -22.09
CA PRO A 111 -18.08 -10.22 -22.77
C PRO A 111 -18.13 -8.81 -22.18
N THR A 112 -17.26 -7.95 -22.68
CA THR A 112 -17.27 -6.53 -22.32
C THR A 112 -18.50 -5.85 -22.92
N LEU A 113 -19.24 -5.13 -22.09
CA LEU A 113 -20.49 -4.47 -22.42
C LEU A 113 -20.28 -2.95 -22.49
N LYS A 114 -21.24 -2.22 -23.06
CA LYS A 114 -21.11 -0.77 -23.25
C LYS A 114 -21.57 0.01 -22.02
N GLY A 115 -21.00 1.18 -21.84
CA GLY A 115 -21.41 2.19 -20.87
C GLY A 115 -21.13 3.58 -21.40
N LYS A 116 -21.71 4.58 -20.76
CA LYS A 116 -21.62 5.97 -21.18
C LYS A 116 -21.65 6.90 -19.98
N ILE A 117 -20.81 7.92 -19.98
CA ILE A 117 -20.88 8.98 -18.99
C ILE A 117 -22.01 9.93 -19.40
N LEU A 118 -22.92 10.23 -18.47
CA LEU A 118 -24.13 11.02 -18.78
C LEU A 118 -24.00 12.45 -18.29
N SER A 119 -23.56 12.65 -17.05
CA SER A 119 -23.35 13.97 -16.49
C SER A 119 -22.21 13.97 -15.48
N ILE A 120 -21.51 15.09 -15.43
CA ILE A 120 -20.37 15.32 -14.55
C ILE A 120 -20.54 16.72 -13.98
N ASP A 121 -20.86 16.80 -12.69
CA ASP A 121 -20.87 18.04 -11.92
C ASP A 121 -19.75 17.95 -10.88
N ASN A 122 -18.66 18.67 -11.12
CA ASN A 122 -17.46 18.61 -10.29
C ASN A 122 -17.77 18.77 -8.79
N ASN A 123 -17.29 17.81 -7.99
CA ASN A 123 -17.49 17.73 -6.53
C ASN A 123 -18.96 17.69 -6.06
N LYS A 124 -19.93 17.43 -6.96
CA LYS A 124 -21.36 17.41 -6.63
C LYS A 124 -22.02 16.12 -7.09
N SER A 125 -21.98 15.82 -8.38
CA SER A 125 -22.86 14.79 -8.95
C SER A 125 -22.18 14.08 -10.12
N PHE A 126 -22.22 12.75 -10.15
CA PHE A 126 -21.67 11.95 -11.24
C PHE A 126 -22.68 10.91 -11.69
N LYS A 127 -23.08 10.94 -12.96
CA LYS A 127 -24.02 10.00 -13.56
C LYS A 127 -23.37 9.25 -14.71
N MET A 128 -23.52 7.94 -14.69
CA MET A 128 -23.11 7.08 -15.79
C MET A 128 -24.11 5.96 -16.02
N GLU A 129 -24.25 5.58 -17.28
CA GLU A 129 -24.93 4.37 -17.71
C GLU A 129 -23.90 3.25 -17.84
N MET A 130 -24.19 2.10 -17.25
CA MET A 130 -23.39 0.90 -17.32
C MET A 130 -24.27 -0.29 -17.67
N GLN A 131 -23.88 -1.04 -18.69
CA GLN A 131 -24.52 -2.30 -19.00
C GLN A 131 -23.78 -3.43 -18.30
N MET A 132 -24.37 -3.97 -17.23
CA MET A 132 -23.79 -5.09 -16.47
C MET A 132 -24.25 -6.47 -16.98
N SER A 133 -25.38 -6.48 -17.69
CA SER A 133 -26.01 -7.65 -18.29
C SER A 133 -26.43 -7.30 -19.72
N PRO A 134 -26.41 -8.24 -20.68
CA PRO A 134 -26.98 -7.99 -22.00
C PRO A 134 -28.49 -7.68 -21.96
N LEU A 135 -29.18 -8.06 -20.87
CA LEU A 135 -30.64 -8.00 -20.77
C LEU A 135 -31.19 -6.67 -20.23
N HIS A 136 -30.37 -5.87 -19.54
CA HIS A 136 -30.81 -4.64 -18.90
C HIS A 136 -29.67 -3.63 -18.78
N LYS A 137 -30.04 -2.36 -18.69
CA LYS A 137 -29.11 -1.24 -18.48
C LYS A 137 -29.22 -0.77 -17.04
N GLU A 138 -28.09 -0.40 -16.45
CA GLU A 138 -28.03 0.14 -15.10
C GLU A 138 -27.51 1.58 -15.13
N MET A 139 -28.27 2.48 -14.54
CA MET A 139 -27.88 3.87 -14.34
C MET A 139 -27.31 3.98 -12.93
N VAL A 140 -26.10 4.53 -12.82
CA VAL A 140 -25.44 4.76 -11.53
C VAL A 140 -25.26 6.25 -11.36
N PHE A 141 -25.72 6.73 -10.22
CA PHE A 141 -25.71 8.13 -9.83
C PHE A 141 -25.04 8.26 -8.47
N PHE A 142 -24.00 9.08 -8.40
CA PHE A 142 -23.37 9.51 -7.18
C PHE A 142 -23.75 10.96 -6.91
N ASP A 143 -24.21 11.24 -5.70
CA ASP A 143 -24.50 12.58 -5.17
C ASP A 143 -23.64 12.81 -3.94
N LEU A 144 -22.85 13.88 -3.95
CA LEU A 144 -21.93 14.26 -2.89
C LEU A 144 -22.46 15.52 -2.22
N LYS A 145 -22.66 15.45 -0.90
CA LYS A 145 -23.07 16.58 -0.07
C LYS A 145 -22.00 16.85 0.97
N ASN A 146 -21.47 18.07 0.93
CA ASN A 146 -20.53 18.54 1.95
C ASN A 146 -21.26 18.67 3.29
N THR A 147 -20.72 18.05 4.34
CA THR A 147 -21.28 17.99 5.69
C THR A 147 -20.20 18.51 6.66
N PRO A 148 -20.53 19.12 7.81
CA PRO A 148 -19.51 19.57 8.78
C PRO A 148 -18.53 18.47 9.20
N ASP A 149 -19.00 17.22 9.29
CA ASP A 149 -18.19 16.06 9.69
C ASP A 149 -17.44 15.39 8.51
N GLY A 150 -17.57 15.91 7.29
CA GLY A 150 -16.94 15.38 6.07
C GLY A 150 -17.85 15.39 4.84
N THR A 151 -18.00 14.25 4.16
CA THR A 151 -18.77 14.16 2.91
C THR A 151 -19.81 13.05 2.98
N ALA A 152 -21.09 13.42 2.86
CA ALA A 152 -22.16 12.46 2.70
C ALA A 152 -22.30 12.09 1.22
N VAL A 153 -22.15 10.81 0.90
CA VAL A 153 -22.28 10.30 -0.47
C VAL A 153 -23.50 9.41 -0.56
N THR A 154 -24.33 9.66 -1.57
CA THR A 154 -25.44 8.80 -1.94
C THR A 154 -25.15 8.16 -3.30
N CYS A 155 -25.03 6.84 -3.33
CA CYS A 155 -24.96 6.05 -4.54
C CYS A 155 -26.33 5.46 -4.85
N GLN A 156 -26.99 5.99 -5.86
CA GLN A 156 -28.23 5.44 -6.39
C GLN A 156 -27.93 4.64 -7.66
N ARG A 157 -28.41 3.40 -7.72
CA ARG A 157 -28.42 2.59 -8.93
C ARG A 157 -29.86 2.34 -9.33
N SER A 158 -30.19 2.53 -10.60
CA SER A 158 -31.50 2.18 -11.13
C SER A 158 -31.34 1.36 -12.40
N SER A 159 -31.99 0.22 -12.46
CA SER A 159 -32.02 -0.63 -13.65
C SER A 159 -33.41 -0.59 -14.28
N SER A 160 -33.46 -0.67 -15.60
CA SER A 160 -34.70 -0.73 -16.36
C SER A 160 -34.67 -1.92 -17.33
N GLY A 161 -35.81 -2.57 -17.49
CA GLY A 161 -35.99 -3.71 -18.41
C GLY A 161 -36.75 -4.87 -17.76
N LEU A 162 -37.10 -5.86 -18.59
CA LEU A 162 -37.86 -7.05 -18.17
C LEU A 162 -37.17 -7.86 -17.05
N PHE A 163 -35.85 -7.72 -16.94
CA PHE A 163 -35.01 -8.43 -15.99
C PHE A 163 -34.35 -7.50 -14.95
N SER A 164 -34.91 -6.30 -14.72
CA SER A 164 -34.40 -5.32 -13.76
C SER A 164 -34.24 -5.89 -12.35
N TRP A 165 -35.12 -6.78 -11.93
CA TRP A 165 -35.08 -7.44 -10.63
C TRP A 165 -33.76 -8.20 -10.38
N LEU A 166 -33.09 -8.71 -11.42
CA LEU A 166 -31.77 -9.36 -11.30
C LEU A 166 -30.70 -8.42 -10.73
N SER A 167 -30.83 -7.11 -10.95
CA SER A 167 -29.90 -6.12 -10.42
C SER A 167 -29.93 -6.03 -8.89
N VAL A 168 -31.05 -6.36 -8.26
CA VAL A 168 -31.25 -6.32 -6.80
C VAL A 168 -30.84 -7.62 -6.13
N ILE A 169 -30.80 -8.74 -6.85
CA ILE A 169 -30.37 -10.02 -6.28
C ILE A 169 -28.95 -9.90 -5.72
N GLY A 170 -28.79 -10.36 -4.47
CA GLY A 170 -27.54 -10.32 -3.73
C GLY A 170 -27.09 -8.90 -3.34
N PHE A 171 -27.98 -7.91 -3.44
CA PHE A 171 -27.65 -6.53 -3.12
C PHE A 171 -27.24 -6.36 -1.66
N GLU A 172 -28.04 -6.88 -0.73
CA GLU A 172 -27.83 -6.77 0.71
C GLU A 172 -26.46 -7.34 1.15
N SER A 173 -26.03 -8.44 0.52
CA SER A 173 -24.78 -9.12 0.88
C SER A 173 -23.48 -8.41 0.46
N LYS A 174 -23.37 -8.04 -0.82
CA LYS A 174 -22.09 -7.59 -1.44
C LYS A 174 -22.22 -6.23 -2.09
N LYS A 175 -23.39 -5.89 -2.66
CA LYS A 175 -23.54 -4.64 -3.43
C LYS A 175 -23.83 -3.43 -2.54
N SER A 176 -24.43 -3.64 -1.37
CA SER A 176 -24.65 -2.65 -0.31
C SER A 176 -23.33 -2.08 0.21
N LYS A 177 -22.27 -2.89 0.22
CA LYS A 177 -20.91 -2.54 0.69
C LYS A 177 -20.09 -1.68 -0.29
N ILE A 178 -20.72 -1.16 -1.35
CA ILE A 178 -20.02 -0.35 -2.37
C ILE A 178 -19.30 0.88 -1.77
N LEU A 179 -20.01 1.66 -0.95
CA LEU A 179 -19.43 2.88 -0.35
C LEU A 179 -18.52 2.57 0.83
N SER A 180 -18.77 1.48 1.57
CA SER A 180 -17.86 1.05 2.64
C SER A 180 -16.55 0.49 2.09
N ASN A 181 -16.57 -0.22 0.95
CA ASN A 181 -15.36 -0.64 0.25
C ASN A 181 -14.55 0.58 -0.23
N LEU A 182 -15.23 1.59 -0.78
CA LEU A 182 -14.60 2.84 -1.18
C LEU A 182 -13.95 3.54 0.03
N ALA A 183 -14.61 3.56 1.18
CA ALA A 183 -14.07 4.16 2.41
C ALA A 183 -12.76 3.52 2.87
N ASN A 184 -12.59 2.22 2.65
CA ASN A 184 -11.36 1.51 2.99
C ASN A 184 -10.18 1.85 2.06
N LEU A 185 -10.44 2.34 0.85
CA LEU A 185 -9.42 2.73 -0.12
C LEU A 185 -8.98 4.19 0.03
N LEU A 186 -9.82 5.01 0.66
CA LEU A 186 -9.53 6.42 0.86
C LEU A 186 -8.46 6.59 1.94
N PRO A 187 -7.49 7.49 1.75
CA PRO A 187 -6.58 7.86 2.82
C PRO A 187 -7.37 8.49 3.96
N ILE A 188 -6.99 8.16 5.20
CA ILE A 188 -7.58 8.77 6.41
C ILE A 188 -7.02 10.19 6.50
N GLU A 189 -7.69 11.13 5.86
CA GLU A 189 -7.50 12.56 6.11
C GLU A 189 -8.32 12.91 7.34
N ILE A 190 -7.66 13.11 8.48
CA ILE A 190 -8.32 13.66 9.67
C ILE A 190 -8.68 15.10 9.30
N ILE A 191 -9.97 15.39 9.13
CA ILE A 191 -10.43 16.77 9.03
C ILE A 191 -10.17 17.40 10.39
N GLU A 192 -9.08 18.16 10.48
CA GLU A 192 -8.86 19.09 11.59
C GLU A 192 -10.02 20.10 11.57
N SER A 193 -11.06 19.80 12.35
CA SER A 193 -12.15 20.72 12.59
C SER A 193 -11.61 21.93 13.35
N ALA A 194 -11.32 22.99 12.60
CA ALA A 194 -11.29 24.39 12.99
C ALA A 194 -11.16 24.67 14.51
N LYS A 195 -9.98 24.43 15.07
CA LYS A 195 -9.40 25.30 16.10
C LYS A 195 -7.90 25.38 15.86
N GLU A 196 -7.44 26.63 15.78
CA GLU A 196 -6.06 27.09 15.66
C GLU A 196 -5.41 27.04 14.27
N LYS A 197 -5.55 28.16 13.56
CA LYS A 197 -4.45 28.65 12.73
C LYS A 197 -3.29 29.06 13.66
N SER A 198 -2.15 28.37 13.60
CA SER A 198 -0.85 29.04 13.52
C SER A 198 0.26 28.07 13.13
N LYS A 199 0.92 28.40 12.01
CA LYS A 199 2.33 28.14 11.64
C LYS A 199 2.96 26.82 12.12
N LYS A 200 3.48 26.03 11.18
CA LYS A 200 4.83 26.24 10.62
C LYS A 200 5.17 25.13 9.61
N ASP A 201 5.54 25.55 8.40
CA ASP A 201 6.28 24.73 7.45
C ASP A 201 7.54 24.16 8.10
N VAL A 202 7.75 22.84 8.06
CA VAL A 202 9.10 22.27 7.96
C VAL A 202 9.02 20.98 7.14
N ALA A 203 9.65 21.03 5.98
CA ALA A 203 10.01 19.87 5.19
C ALA A 203 11.03 18.98 5.92
N SER A 204 11.13 17.76 5.40
CA SER A 204 12.30 16.85 5.44
C SER A 204 12.48 15.88 6.60
N GLN A 205 12.84 14.66 6.17
CA GLN A 205 13.88 13.80 6.74
C GLN A 205 13.49 12.79 7.81
N GLN A 206 13.15 11.61 7.27
CA GLN A 206 13.75 10.34 7.62
C GLN A 206 15.14 10.48 8.29
N SER A 207 15.20 10.22 9.59
CA SER A 207 16.43 9.83 10.27
C SER A 207 16.13 8.75 11.31
N SER A 208 16.80 7.61 11.15
CA SER A 208 17.01 6.66 12.23
C SER A 208 17.84 7.36 13.31
N GLY A 209 17.23 7.61 14.46
CA GLY A 209 17.89 8.08 15.66
C GLY A 209 17.03 7.70 16.84
N THR A 210 17.62 7.00 17.79
CA THR A 210 17.01 6.51 19.03
C THR A 210 16.42 7.70 19.80
N VAL A 211 15.09 7.85 19.80
CA VAL A 211 14.41 8.90 20.58
C VAL A 211 13.91 8.26 21.86
N SER A 212 14.54 8.64 22.98
CA SER A 212 14.09 8.32 24.32
C SER A 212 12.76 9.03 24.58
N VAL A 213 11.70 8.26 24.85
CA VAL A 213 10.44 8.79 25.40
C VAL A 213 10.64 9.01 26.90
N ALA A 214 10.26 10.18 27.40
CA ALA A 214 10.32 10.50 28.82
C ALA A 214 9.56 9.43 29.63
N GLY A 215 10.26 8.74 30.54
CA GLY A 215 9.68 7.74 31.45
C GLY A 215 9.78 6.26 31.02
N VAL A 216 10.36 5.95 29.84
CA VAL A 216 10.62 4.55 29.44
C VAL A 216 12.12 4.23 29.59
N PRO A 217 12.51 3.25 30.42
CA PRO A 217 13.90 2.79 30.49
C PRO A 217 14.36 2.30 29.11
N ASN A 218 15.59 2.64 28.72
CA ASN A 218 16.15 2.17 27.46
C ASN A 218 16.64 0.72 27.64
N PHE A 219 15.83 -0.25 27.24
CA PHE A 219 16.17 -1.67 27.29
C PHE A 219 17.02 -2.07 26.08
N ALA A 220 18.04 -2.92 26.29
CA ALA A 220 18.88 -3.43 25.20
C ALA A 220 18.10 -4.35 24.25
N ASP A 221 17.12 -5.12 24.76
CA ASP A 221 16.22 -5.93 23.95
C ASP A 221 14.88 -5.20 23.71
N LYS A 222 14.45 -5.21 22.45
CA LYS A 222 13.17 -4.63 22.01
C LYS A 222 11.98 -5.38 22.62
N LYS A 223 12.14 -6.65 22.98
CA LYS A 223 11.08 -7.45 23.62
C LYS A 223 10.76 -6.95 25.03
N ASP A 224 11.79 -6.60 25.80
CA ASP A 224 11.63 -6.11 27.17
C ASP A 224 10.98 -4.72 27.17
N MET A 225 11.34 -3.88 26.20
CA MET A 225 10.68 -2.59 26.00
C MET A 225 9.18 -2.74 25.69
N VAL A 226 8.80 -3.70 24.85
CA VAL A 226 7.39 -4.00 24.57
C VAL A 226 6.67 -4.50 25.83
N ALA A 227 7.28 -5.41 26.60
CA ALA A 227 6.69 -5.94 27.83
C ALA A 227 6.48 -4.84 28.89
N TYR A 228 7.45 -3.94 29.06
CA TYR A 228 7.36 -2.80 29.98
C TYR A 228 6.21 -1.85 29.61
N ILE A 229 6.11 -1.46 28.33
CA ILE A 229 5.06 -0.56 27.83
C ILE A 229 3.68 -1.20 27.99
N VAL A 230 3.54 -2.47 27.66
CA VAL A 230 2.25 -3.20 27.81
C VAL A 230 1.83 -3.23 29.27
N ASN A 231 2.76 -3.50 30.20
CA ASN A 231 2.46 -3.51 31.63
C ASN A 231 2.03 -2.13 32.14
N LYS A 232 2.73 -1.06 31.75
CA LYS A 232 2.35 0.32 32.15
C LYS A 232 1.01 0.77 31.57
N VAL A 233 0.70 0.40 30.34
CA VAL A 233 -0.61 0.68 29.72
C VAL A 233 -1.72 -0.11 30.41
N LEU A 234 -1.47 -1.35 30.83
CA LEU A 234 -2.40 -2.14 31.64
C LEU A 234 -2.60 -1.56 33.05
N ASP A 235 -1.58 -0.91 33.60
CA ASP A 235 -1.65 -0.21 34.90
C ASP A 235 -2.30 1.19 34.81
N GLY A 236 -2.70 1.64 33.60
CA GLY A 236 -3.46 2.87 33.38
C GLY A 236 -2.73 3.98 32.61
N ASP A 237 -1.44 3.83 32.31
CA ASP A 237 -0.62 4.85 31.63
C ASP A 237 -0.73 4.75 30.10
N ALA A 238 -1.94 4.97 29.55
CA ALA A 238 -2.22 4.88 28.12
C ALA A 238 -1.47 5.92 27.25
N SER A 239 -0.98 7.00 27.86
CA SER A 239 -0.22 8.09 27.20
C SER A 239 1.18 7.66 26.73
N LEU A 240 1.72 6.56 27.25
CA LEU A 240 3.01 6.02 26.83
C LEU A 240 2.96 5.39 25.43
N LEU A 241 1.81 4.86 25.04
CA LEU A 241 1.63 4.22 23.73
C LEU A 241 1.45 5.25 22.60
N SER A 242 0.88 6.41 22.91
CA SER A 242 0.66 7.51 21.95
C SER A 242 1.88 8.41 21.78
N SER A 243 2.73 8.52 22.79
CA SER A 243 3.98 9.28 22.74
C SER A 243 5.15 8.52 22.09
N LEU A 244 4.95 7.25 21.75
CA LEU A 244 5.98 6.40 21.16
C LEU A 244 6.15 6.65 19.65
N ASN A 245 7.32 7.16 19.26
CA ASN A 245 7.66 7.41 17.86
C ASN A 245 8.04 6.13 17.07
N ASP A 246 8.41 5.03 17.74
CA ASP A 246 8.72 3.76 17.07
C ASP A 246 7.44 2.99 16.72
N LYS A 247 7.08 2.99 15.42
CA LYS A 247 5.92 2.29 14.87
C LYS A 247 5.97 0.77 15.10
N VAL A 248 7.16 0.16 15.13
CA VAL A 248 7.32 -1.29 15.29
C VAL A 248 7.02 -1.70 16.73
N ILE A 249 7.53 -0.94 17.71
CA ILE A 249 7.28 -1.20 19.13
C ILE A 249 5.83 -0.88 19.48
N SER A 250 5.27 0.23 18.96
CA SER A 250 3.85 0.60 19.15
C SER A 250 2.90 -0.47 18.59
N GLY A 251 3.18 -0.99 17.38
CA GLY A 251 2.38 -2.04 16.76
C GLY A 251 2.41 -3.37 17.54
N LYS A 252 3.59 -3.78 18.02
CA LYS A 252 3.74 -4.99 18.85
C LYS A 252 3.03 -4.83 20.19
N SER A 253 3.17 -3.70 20.87
CA SER A 253 2.49 -3.44 22.15
C SER A 253 0.96 -3.44 22.01
N LYS A 254 0.41 -2.85 20.94
CA LYS A 254 -1.04 -2.91 20.64
C LYS A 254 -1.53 -4.34 20.41
N ALA A 255 -0.78 -5.13 19.63
CA ALA A 255 -1.13 -6.52 19.36
C ALA A 255 -1.12 -7.38 20.63
N PHE A 256 -0.15 -7.16 21.52
CA PHE A 256 -0.11 -7.81 22.84
C PHE A 256 -1.29 -7.39 23.72
N LEU A 257 -1.60 -6.10 23.79
CA LEU A 257 -2.73 -5.60 24.57
C LEU A 257 -4.07 -6.18 24.09
N ILE A 258 -4.26 -6.31 22.77
CA ILE A 258 -5.44 -6.94 22.18
C ILE A 258 -5.53 -8.42 22.55
N LYS A 259 -4.41 -9.16 22.55
CA LYS A 259 -4.38 -10.58 22.94
C LYS A 259 -4.71 -10.79 24.42
N ILE A 260 -4.22 -9.90 25.28
CA ILE A 260 -4.49 -9.92 26.73
C ILE A 260 -5.96 -9.59 26.98
N ASN A 261 -6.49 -8.52 26.39
CA ASN A 261 -7.92 -8.15 26.50
C ASN A 261 -8.87 -9.20 25.93
N LYS A 262 -8.42 -10.00 24.95
CA LYS A 262 -9.17 -11.12 24.37
C LYS A 262 -9.04 -12.42 25.19
N GLY A 263 -8.34 -12.40 26.33
CA GLY A 263 -8.13 -13.55 27.21
C GLY A 263 -7.27 -14.67 26.59
N SER A 264 -6.55 -14.38 25.52
CA SER A 264 -5.76 -15.37 24.76
C SER A 264 -4.30 -15.44 25.23
N MET A 265 -3.88 -14.57 26.15
CA MET A 265 -2.51 -14.46 26.64
C MET A 265 -2.51 -13.77 28.01
N ASP A 266 -1.72 -14.28 28.94
CA ASP A 266 -1.57 -13.68 30.27
C ASP A 266 -0.63 -12.46 30.26
N ARG A 267 -0.74 -11.64 31.31
CA ARG A 267 0.09 -10.44 31.50
C ARG A 267 1.58 -10.80 31.45
N PRO A 268 2.40 -10.15 30.60
CA PRO A 268 3.83 -10.46 30.50
C PRO A 268 4.55 -10.09 31.79
N ALA A 269 5.57 -10.87 32.17
CA ALA A 269 6.41 -10.58 33.33
C ALA A 269 7.06 -9.18 33.19
N MET A 270 7.07 -8.42 34.28
CA MET A 270 7.65 -7.08 34.28
C MET A 270 9.19 -7.20 34.21
N PRO A 271 9.85 -6.60 33.21
CA PRO A 271 11.31 -6.67 33.12
C PRO A 271 11.95 -5.83 34.23
N ASP A 272 13.02 -6.36 34.83
CA ASP A 272 13.78 -5.68 35.88
C ASP A 272 14.49 -4.44 35.32
N VAL A 273 14.21 -3.29 35.93
CA VAL A 273 14.81 -1.99 35.58
C VAL A 273 16.33 -1.93 35.85
N GLY A 274 16.91 -3.00 36.40
CA GLY A 274 18.32 -3.13 36.76
C GLY A 274 19.29 -3.46 35.62
N SER A 275 18.83 -3.69 34.38
CA SER A 275 19.72 -3.72 33.20
C SER A 275 19.96 -2.35 32.55
N ALA A 276 19.50 -1.28 33.19
CA ALA A 276 19.90 0.08 32.86
C ALA A 276 21.37 0.29 33.26
N THR A 277 22.28 -0.15 32.40
CA THR A 277 23.70 0.14 32.55
C THR A 277 23.87 1.67 32.55
N ALA A 278 24.39 2.19 33.66
CA ALA A 278 24.79 3.58 33.79
C ALA A 278 25.72 3.98 32.65
N ALA A 279 25.58 5.23 32.20
CA ALA A 279 26.35 5.84 31.13
C ALA A 279 27.85 5.53 31.21
N PRO A 280 28.51 5.15 30.10
CA PRO A 280 29.96 5.25 30.04
C PRO A 280 30.34 6.71 29.82
N ALA A 281 30.90 7.32 30.87
CA ALA A 281 31.74 8.50 30.75
C ALA A 281 33.09 8.10 30.13
N VAL A 282 33.49 8.86 29.10
CA VAL A 282 34.85 9.07 28.55
C VAL A 282 35.84 7.90 28.47
N ALA A 283 36.19 7.51 27.23
CA ALA A 283 37.59 7.31 26.86
C ALA A 283 37.77 7.46 25.33
N SER A 284 38.52 8.49 24.95
CA SER A 284 39.14 8.59 23.63
C SER A 284 40.13 7.43 23.49
N ALA A 285 39.95 6.59 22.48
CA ALA A 285 40.93 5.58 22.08
C ALA A 285 41.02 5.58 20.55
N ASN A 286 41.85 6.48 20.03
CA ASN A 286 42.56 6.22 18.79
C ASN A 286 43.42 4.95 19.00
N ALA A 287 43.34 4.04 18.03
CA ALA A 287 44.35 3.06 17.59
C ALA A 287 43.83 1.61 17.53
N SER A 288 43.37 1.20 16.35
CA SER A 288 43.89 0.00 15.69
C SER A 288 43.66 0.17 14.18
N GLY A 289 44.76 0.08 13.41
CA GLY A 289 44.85 0.58 12.04
C GLY A 289 43.91 -0.11 11.06
N GLU A 290 42.92 0.62 10.57
CA GLU A 290 42.29 0.33 9.29
C GLU A 290 43.23 0.81 8.17
N PRO A 291 43.51 -0.02 7.15
CA PRO A 291 44.19 0.45 5.96
C PRO A 291 43.35 1.54 5.31
N THR A 292 43.95 2.70 5.04
CA THR A 292 43.28 3.72 4.23
C THR A 292 43.32 3.26 2.78
N PHE A 293 42.19 2.82 2.25
CA PHE A 293 42.08 2.37 0.87
C PHE A 293 41.85 3.56 -0.07
N ALA A 294 42.54 3.58 -1.22
CA ALA A 294 42.41 4.65 -2.22
C ALA A 294 41.05 4.64 -2.93
N SER A 295 40.39 3.47 -3.05
CA SER A 295 39.06 3.32 -3.63
C SER A 295 38.09 2.58 -2.71
N LYS A 296 36.79 2.90 -2.85
CA LYS A 296 35.69 2.19 -2.17
C LYS A 296 35.63 0.72 -2.59
N ASP A 297 36.04 0.40 -3.82
CA ASP A 297 36.05 -0.98 -4.33
C ASP A 297 37.19 -1.81 -3.72
N ASP A 298 38.33 -1.20 -3.40
CA ASP A 298 39.43 -1.87 -2.69
C ASP A 298 39.05 -2.22 -1.26
N HIS A 299 38.31 -1.33 -0.58
CA HIS A 299 37.77 -1.60 0.76
C HIS A 299 36.77 -2.77 0.73
N ILE A 300 35.92 -2.84 -0.30
CA ILE A 300 34.99 -3.96 -0.50
C ILE A 300 35.78 -5.27 -0.74
N ALA A 301 36.82 -5.25 -1.57
CA ALA A 301 37.64 -6.43 -1.85
C ALA A 301 38.38 -6.94 -0.60
N PHE A 302 38.91 -6.04 0.23
CA PHE A 302 39.53 -6.39 1.52
C PHE A 302 38.54 -7.05 2.49
N LEU A 303 37.36 -6.47 2.65
CA LEU A 303 36.28 -7.02 3.49
C LEU A 303 35.84 -8.40 3.02
N VAL A 304 35.64 -8.58 1.71
CA VAL A 304 35.25 -9.87 1.11
C VAL A 304 36.32 -10.93 1.38
N ASN A 305 37.60 -10.60 1.17
CA ASN A 305 38.70 -11.55 1.39
C ASN A 305 38.83 -11.96 2.86
N LYS A 306 38.77 -11.01 3.81
CA LYS A 306 38.86 -11.30 5.24
C LYS A 306 37.67 -12.13 5.76
N VAL A 307 36.47 -11.88 5.25
CA VAL A 307 35.28 -12.67 5.62
C VAL A 307 35.33 -14.07 5.02
N LEU A 308 35.85 -14.24 3.79
CA LEU A 308 36.10 -15.56 3.20
C LEU A 308 37.19 -16.34 3.95
N ASP A 309 38.16 -15.65 4.55
CA ASP A 309 39.19 -16.24 5.41
C ASP A 309 38.70 -16.51 6.85
N GLY A 310 37.40 -16.26 7.14
CA GLY A 310 36.73 -16.65 8.39
C GLY A 310 36.52 -15.53 9.41
N ASP A 311 36.93 -14.30 9.14
CA ASP A 311 36.74 -13.17 10.05
C ASP A 311 35.46 -12.38 9.73
N THR A 312 34.33 -12.89 10.22
CA THR A 312 33.01 -12.27 10.00
C THR A 312 32.77 -11.01 10.84
N ALA A 313 33.59 -10.77 11.88
CA ALA A 313 33.41 -9.65 12.81
C ALA A 313 33.70 -8.30 12.15
N ILE A 314 34.65 -8.27 11.20
CA ILE A 314 35.04 -7.05 10.47
C ILE A 314 33.87 -6.50 9.63
N LEU A 315 33.03 -7.39 9.07
CA LEU A 315 31.85 -7.00 8.30
C LEU A 315 30.75 -6.34 9.15
N ASP A 316 30.67 -6.71 10.43
CA ASP A 316 29.72 -6.12 11.36
C ASP A 316 30.22 -4.84 12.01
N ALA A 317 31.54 -4.70 12.15
CA ALA A 317 32.21 -3.49 12.60
C ALA A 317 32.18 -2.35 11.56
N THR A 318 31.98 -2.64 10.27
CA THR A 318 31.96 -1.63 9.20
C THR A 318 30.70 -0.72 9.31
N PRO A 319 30.84 0.61 9.49
CA PRO A 319 29.71 1.52 9.68
C PRO A 319 28.96 1.86 8.38
N ASP A 320 29.63 1.78 7.21
CA ASP A 320 29.02 2.09 5.92
C ASP A 320 28.13 0.94 5.42
N LYS A 321 26.81 1.19 5.42
CA LYS A 321 25.77 0.24 5.00
C LYS A 321 25.91 -0.17 3.53
N ILE A 322 26.43 0.71 2.67
CA ILE A 322 26.53 0.46 1.21
C ILE A 322 27.68 -0.51 0.93
N ILE A 323 28.84 -0.27 1.55
CA ILE A 323 30.04 -1.14 1.45
C ILE A 323 29.70 -2.53 2.02
N LYS A 324 29.02 -2.59 3.17
CA LYS A 324 28.56 -3.84 3.81
C LYS A 324 27.60 -4.64 2.91
N ALA A 325 26.65 -3.99 2.25
CA ALA A 325 25.70 -4.65 1.36
C ALA A 325 26.38 -5.21 0.10
N LYS A 326 27.29 -4.44 -0.51
CA LYS A 326 28.08 -4.89 -1.67
C LYS A 326 29.00 -6.06 -1.33
N ALA A 327 29.69 -6.01 -0.19
CA ALA A 327 30.54 -7.11 0.29
C ALA A 327 29.73 -8.40 0.53
N LYS A 328 28.56 -8.32 1.20
CA LYS A 328 27.65 -9.48 1.39
C LYS A 328 27.20 -10.10 0.08
N SER A 329 26.87 -9.27 -0.91
CA SER A 329 26.49 -9.72 -2.26
C SER A 329 27.63 -10.47 -2.95
N MET A 330 28.86 -9.95 -2.89
CA MET A 330 30.04 -10.61 -3.47
C MET A 330 30.35 -11.94 -2.79
N ILE A 331 30.36 -11.98 -1.45
CA ILE A 331 30.55 -13.22 -0.67
C ILE A 331 29.50 -14.26 -1.07
N MET A 332 28.24 -13.87 -1.23
CA MET A 332 27.16 -14.77 -1.63
C MET A 332 27.33 -15.30 -3.06
N LYS A 333 27.86 -14.48 -3.98
CA LYS A 333 28.16 -14.91 -5.37
C LYS A 333 29.35 -15.86 -5.45
N ILE A 334 30.38 -15.64 -4.62
CA ILE A 334 31.56 -16.49 -4.52
C ILE A 334 31.19 -17.84 -3.89
N ASN A 335 30.43 -17.85 -2.79
CA ASN A 335 29.92 -19.09 -2.17
C ASN A 335 28.98 -19.88 -3.09
N LYS A 336 28.32 -19.21 -4.05
CA LYS A 336 27.46 -19.83 -5.06
C LYS A 336 28.22 -20.29 -6.31
N GLY A 337 29.55 -20.11 -6.36
CA GLY A 337 30.40 -20.51 -7.49
C GLY A 337 30.20 -19.69 -8.76
N SER A 338 29.56 -18.51 -8.67
CA SER A 338 29.23 -17.65 -9.81
C SER A 338 30.25 -16.53 -10.03
N MET A 339 31.27 -16.42 -9.18
CA MET A 339 32.30 -15.38 -9.23
C MET A 339 33.54 -15.88 -8.49
N ASP A 340 34.72 -15.66 -9.06
CA ASP A 340 35.99 -16.00 -8.41
C ASP A 340 36.39 -14.97 -7.35
N ARG A 341 37.26 -15.41 -6.42
CA ARG A 341 37.77 -14.60 -5.31
C ARG A 341 38.45 -13.32 -5.84
N PRO A 342 38.04 -12.12 -5.39
CA PRO A 342 38.64 -10.87 -5.86
C PRO A 342 40.11 -10.76 -5.43
N ALA A 343 40.96 -10.18 -6.29
CA ALA A 343 42.37 -9.95 -6.00
C ALA A 343 42.54 -9.06 -4.75
N MET A 344 43.51 -9.38 -3.90
CA MET A 344 43.77 -8.61 -2.69
C MET A 344 44.44 -7.28 -3.05
N PRO A 345 43.92 -6.11 -2.59
CA PRO A 345 44.56 -4.83 -2.88
C PRO A 345 45.93 -4.74 -2.19
N GLU A 346 46.95 -4.35 -2.96
CA GLU A 346 48.31 -4.12 -2.48
C GLU A 346 48.31 -2.92 -1.52
N SER A 347 48.74 -3.13 -0.28
CA SER A 347 48.92 -2.05 0.70
C SER A 347 50.20 -1.29 0.35
N GLY A 348 50.06 -0.04 -0.10
CA GLY A 348 51.21 0.77 -0.51
C GLY A 348 52.13 1.14 0.65
N THR A 349 53.39 0.69 0.60
CA THR A 349 54.59 1.41 1.09
C THR A 349 55.81 0.94 0.30
N THR A 350 56.23 1.77 -0.68
CA THR A 350 57.58 2.05 -1.26
C THR A 350 58.58 0.88 -1.47
N VAL A 351 59.27 0.66 -2.61
CA VAL A 351 60.25 1.51 -3.36
C VAL A 351 60.50 0.88 -4.77
N ALA A 352 60.86 1.70 -5.78
CA ALA A 352 61.46 1.48 -7.13
C ALA A 352 61.96 0.05 -7.56
N SER A 353 61.95 -0.39 -8.84
CA SER A 353 62.31 0.29 -10.10
C SER A 353 61.91 -0.51 -11.37
N ALA A 354 61.59 0.19 -12.47
CA ALA A 354 61.71 -0.10 -13.93
C ALA A 354 61.31 -1.48 -14.54
N THR A 355 60.37 -1.50 -15.51
CA THR A 355 60.60 -1.41 -16.99
C THR A 355 59.29 -1.71 -17.76
N ALA A 356 58.99 -0.90 -18.78
CA ALA A 356 57.87 -1.01 -19.75
C ALA A 356 58.12 -2.12 -20.82
N PRO A 357 57.27 -2.41 -21.84
CA PRO A 357 56.12 -1.63 -22.33
C PRO A 357 54.85 -2.36 -22.84
N ALA A 358 53.77 -1.55 -22.88
CA ALA A 358 52.70 -1.44 -23.89
C ALA A 358 51.71 -2.60 -24.15
N GLU A 359 50.42 -2.31 -23.92
CA GLU A 359 49.44 -2.20 -25.01
C GLU A 359 48.22 -1.35 -24.58
N SER A 360 47.79 -0.46 -25.48
CA SER A 360 46.79 0.58 -25.28
C SER A 360 45.38 0.09 -25.65
N SER A 361 44.50 -0.07 -24.66
CA SER A 361 43.05 -0.04 -24.89
C SER A 361 42.51 1.29 -24.36
N LYS A 362 42.13 2.21 -25.26
CA LYS A 362 41.36 3.40 -24.89
C LYS A 362 40.07 2.94 -24.22
N SER A 363 40.00 3.07 -22.90
CA SER A 363 38.73 3.08 -22.17
C SER A 363 38.06 4.42 -22.47
N GLU A 364 36.93 4.41 -23.18
CA GLU A 364 36.04 5.57 -23.24
C GLU A 364 35.65 5.98 -21.82
N SER A 365 35.59 7.28 -21.52
CA SER A 365 35.16 7.74 -20.19
C SER A 365 33.65 7.53 -20.05
N ASP A 366 33.18 7.33 -18.83
CA ASP A 366 31.75 7.12 -18.53
C ASP A 366 30.88 8.27 -19.08
N GLU A 367 31.43 9.47 -19.19
CA GLU A 367 30.76 10.65 -19.72
C GLU A 367 30.52 10.56 -21.24
N GLU A 368 31.49 10.01 -21.98
CA GLU A 368 31.37 9.75 -23.43
C GLU A 368 30.35 8.64 -23.71
N LEU A 369 30.30 7.63 -22.83
CA LEU A 369 29.33 6.53 -22.91
C LEU A 369 27.89 7.03 -22.64
N ILE A 370 27.72 7.88 -21.63
CA ILE A 370 26.42 8.49 -21.30
C ILE A 370 25.93 9.38 -22.45
N THR A 371 26.80 10.22 -23.01
CA THR A 371 26.41 11.11 -24.12
C THR A 371 26.01 10.33 -25.37
N ARG A 372 26.70 9.23 -25.69
CA ARG A 372 26.32 8.33 -26.77
C ARG A 372 24.97 7.66 -26.53
N LEU A 373 24.72 7.13 -25.33
CA LEU A 373 23.46 6.46 -25.01
C LEU A 373 22.26 7.42 -25.02
N ILE A 374 22.47 8.68 -24.63
CA ILE A 374 21.44 9.72 -24.73
C ILE A 374 21.14 10.02 -26.21
N ALA A 375 22.16 10.12 -27.06
CA ALA A 375 21.98 10.35 -28.49
C ALA A 375 21.23 9.20 -29.18
N ASP A 376 21.64 7.94 -28.92
CA ASP A 376 20.97 6.76 -29.48
C ASP A 376 19.50 6.65 -29.00
N GLY A 377 19.23 7.02 -27.74
CA GLY A 377 17.88 7.05 -27.18
C GLY A 377 16.96 8.13 -27.77
N VAL A 378 17.51 9.28 -28.17
CA VAL A 378 16.75 10.36 -28.85
C VAL A 378 16.46 10.00 -30.31
N GLU A 379 17.36 9.25 -30.96
CA GLU A 379 17.16 8.75 -32.33
C GLU A 379 16.30 7.47 -32.40
N GLY A 380 15.99 6.86 -31.26
CA GLY A 380 15.12 5.68 -31.17
C GLY A 380 15.75 4.40 -31.74
N LYS A 381 17.07 4.27 -31.63
CA LYS A 381 17.81 3.04 -31.96
C LYS A 381 17.96 2.10 -30.76
#